data_AF-A0A165U2K7-F1
#
_entry.id   AF-A0A165U2K7-F1
#
_cell.length_a   1.000
_cell.length_b   1.000
_cell.length_c   1.000
_cell.angle_alpha   90.00
_cell.angle_beta   90.00
_cell.angle_gamma   90.00
#
_symmetry.space_group_name_H-M   'P 1'
#
loop_
_entity.id
_entity.type
_entity.pdbx_description
1 polymer ?
#
loop_
_entity_poly.entity_id
_entity_poly.type
_entity_poly.pdbx_seq_one_letter_code
_entity_poly.pdbx_strand_id
1 'polypeptide(L)'
;MTYTTRDIQARLAALSYDPGPIDSLDGPKTRAAIAEALKVRNVKRVEELFHPSGLHRIILHWTAGADGLIELERQHYHIIIDRSGRTHAGALKPEANANCRGGRYAAHTRALNTGSIGVALDAMAGSIESPFDPGKYPITQVQVQALAETVADLCETYQIPVSPYSVLTHAEVQPTLGVKQRSKWDIVWLPDMTAPGEPVDVGDKLRSLIATAGL
;
A
#
# COMPACT_ATOMS: atom_id res chain seq x y z
N MET A 1 18.13 -2.02 -10.05
CA MET A 1 16.91 -1.23 -9.80
C MET A 1 17.35 0.14 -9.32
N THR A 2 16.70 1.22 -9.74
CA THR A 2 17.00 2.57 -9.24
C THR A 2 15.81 3.05 -8.41
N TYR A 3 16.03 3.24 -7.10
CA TYR A 3 15.06 3.81 -6.17
C TYR A 3 15.06 5.33 -6.31
N THR A 4 13.90 5.96 -6.27
CA THR A 4 13.82 7.43 -6.22
C THR A 4 14.21 7.93 -4.83
N THR A 5 14.57 9.21 -4.70
CA THR A 5 14.79 9.83 -3.38
C THR A 5 13.59 9.64 -2.46
N ARG A 6 12.37 9.73 -2.99
CA ARG A 6 11.13 9.46 -2.24
C ARG A 6 11.07 8.03 -1.72
N ASP A 7 11.40 7.04 -2.56
CA ASP A 7 11.40 5.63 -2.14
C ASP A 7 12.42 5.41 -1.01
N ILE A 8 13.59 6.05 -1.10
CA ILE A 8 14.64 5.99 -0.06
C ILE A 8 14.16 6.65 1.23
N GLN A 9 13.61 7.87 1.16
CA GLN A 9 13.05 8.57 2.32
C GLN A 9 11.95 7.72 2.97
N ALA A 10 10.99 7.23 2.20
CA ALA A 10 9.90 6.40 2.70
C ALA A 10 10.42 5.09 3.34
N ARG A 11 11.42 4.44 2.73
CA ARG A 11 12.05 3.24 3.29
C ARG A 11 12.76 3.54 4.59
N LEU A 12 13.52 4.62 4.68
CA LEU A 12 14.22 5.01 5.91
C LEU A 12 13.22 5.30 7.04
N ALA A 13 12.15 6.05 6.75
CA ALA A 13 11.09 6.33 7.71
C ALA A 13 10.36 5.04 8.15
N ALA A 14 10.06 4.12 7.21
CA ALA A 14 9.49 2.81 7.52
C ALA A 14 10.41 1.94 8.40
N LEU A 15 11.73 2.13 8.30
CA LEU A 15 12.73 1.47 9.14
C LEU A 15 13.05 2.26 10.43
N SER A 16 12.25 3.29 10.75
CA SER A 16 12.35 4.14 11.95
C SER A 16 13.57 5.08 12.02
N TYR A 17 14.15 5.44 10.88
CA TYR A 17 15.13 6.55 10.78
C TYR A 17 14.43 7.87 10.47
N ASP A 18 15.04 9.03 10.76
CA ASP A 18 14.53 10.38 10.40
C ASP A 18 15.20 10.89 9.10
N PRO A 19 14.63 10.64 7.91
CA PRO A 19 15.14 11.20 6.66
C PRO A 19 14.75 12.67 6.45
N GLY A 20 14.00 13.29 7.39
CA GLY A 20 13.26 14.52 7.16
C GLY A 20 11.92 14.27 6.46
N PRO A 21 11.30 15.31 5.86
CA PRO A 21 10.05 15.15 5.11
C PRO A 21 10.22 14.26 3.88
N ILE A 22 9.12 13.59 3.46
CA ILE A 22 9.06 12.78 2.23
C ILE A 22 8.82 13.71 1.02
N ASP A 23 9.81 14.53 0.70
CA ASP A 23 9.72 15.64 -0.26
C ASP A 23 10.48 15.41 -1.57
N SER A 24 11.14 14.25 -1.71
CA SER A 24 12.03 13.90 -2.85
C SER A 24 13.32 14.72 -2.97
N LEU A 25 13.69 15.51 -1.96
CA LEU A 25 14.95 16.25 -1.93
C LEU A 25 16.04 15.44 -1.24
N ASP A 26 17.18 15.26 -1.89
CA ASP A 26 18.36 14.65 -1.27
C ASP A 26 19.04 15.69 -0.37
N GLY A 27 18.49 15.85 0.83
CA GLY A 27 18.94 16.82 1.84
C GLY A 27 19.91 16.24 2.88
N PRO A 28 20.49 17.10 3.74
CA PRO A 28 21.38 16.66 4.81
C PRO A 28 20.77 15.60 5.75
N LYS A 29 19.49 15.74 6.11
CA LYS A 29 18.77 14.74 6.93
C LYS A 29 18.67 13.39 6.23
N THR A 30 18.26 13.38 4.96
CA THR A 30 18.17 12.16 4.16
C THR A 30 19.54 11.46 4.07
N ARG A 31 20.62 12.19 3.79
CA ARG A 31 21.98 11.62 3.77
C ARG A 31 22.43 11.09 5.12
N ALA A 32 22.13 11.79 6.21
CA ALA A 32 22.45 11.33 7.56
C ALA A 32 21.72 10.02 7.89
N ALA A 33 20.42 9.95 7.61
CA ALA A 33 19.61 8.74 7.80
C ALA A 33 20.10 7.57 6.93
N ILE A 34 20.51 7.82 5.68
CA ILE A 34 21.17 6.80 4.84
C ILE A 34 22.44 6.28 5.53
N ALA A 35 23.35 7.17 5.93
CA ALA A 35 24.63 6.78 6.53
C ALA A 35 24.42 5.98 7.83
N GLU A 36 23.47 6.40 8.66
CA GLU A 36 23.09 5.69 9.88
C GLU A 36 22.52 4.29 9.56
N ALA A 37 21.56 4.20 8.63
CA ALA A 37 20.93 2.94 8.26
C ALA A 37 21.93 1.93 7.68
N LEU A 38 22.83 2.38 6.80
CA LEU A 38 23.89 1.53 6.24
C LEU A 38 24.81 0.99 7.34
N LYS A 39 25.22 1.85 8.28
CA LYS A 39 26.07 1.48 9.41
C LYS A 39 25.38 0.48 10.34
N VAL A 40 24.17 0.78 10.80
CA VAL A 40 23.42 -0.04 11.78
C VAL A 40 23.06 -1.40 11.19
N ARG A 41 22.69 -1.45 9.91
CA ARG A 41 22.32 -2.71 9.23
C ARG A 41 23.52 -3.44 8.62
N ASN A 42 24.73 -2.89 8.75
CA ASN A 42 25.97 -3.46 8.23
C ASN A 42 25.92 -3.79 6.73
N VAL A 43 25.38 -2.86 5.94
CA VAL A 43 25.30 -2.96 4.47
C VAL A 43 26.02 -1.79 3.81
N LYS A 44 26.44 -1.95 2.55
CA LYS A 44 27.30 -0.96 1.88
C LYS A 44 26.56 -0.03 0.95
N ARG A 45 25.41 -0.44 0.44
CA ARG A 45 24.65 0.30 -0.57
C ARG A 45 23.19 0.44 -0.16
N VAL A 46 22.56 1.54 -0.59
CA VAL A 46 21.17 1.85 -0.27
C VAL A 46 20.22 0.77 -0.78
N GLU A 47 20.52 0.14 -1.90
CA GLU A 47 19.70 -0.93 -2.48
C GLU A 47 19.60 -2.15 -1.57
N GLU A 48 20.60 -2.39 -0.71
CA GLU A 48 20.62 -3.49 0.26
C GLU A 48 19.71 -3.22 1.47
N LEU A 49 19.18 -2.00 1.60
CA LEU A 49 18.13 -1.68 2.56
C LEU A 49 16.75 -2.18 2.09
N PHE A 50 16.62 -2.60 0.83
CA PHE A 50 15.38 -3.06 0.20
C PHE A 50 15.45 -4.57 -0.07
N HIS A 51 14.28 -5.19 -0.23
CA HIS A 51 14.22 -6.59 -0.65
C HIS A 51 14.78 -6.77 -2.08
N PRO A 52 15.46 -7.89 -2.40
CA PRO A 52 16.06 -8.12 -3.72
C PRO A 52 15.09 -8.06 -4.91
N SER A 53 13.79 -8.28 -4.68
CA SER A 53 12.77 -8.14 -5.72
C SER A 53 12.50 -6.68 -6.12
N GLY A 54 12.94 -5.69 -5.33
CA GLY A 54 12.63 -4.28 -5.53
C GLY A 54 11.25 -3.84 -5.03
N LEU A 55 10.42 -4.78 -4.58
CA LEU A 55 9.15 -4.48 -3.93
C LEU A 55 9.40 -3.96 -2.52
N HIS A 56 8.72 -2.87 -2.15
CA HIS A 56 8.99 -2.16 -0.90
C HIS A 56 7.80 -1.40 -0.34
N ARG A 57 6.64 -1.50 -1.00
CA ARG A 57 5.40 -0.82 -0.62
C ARG A 57 4.20 -1.69 -0.94
N ILE A 58 3.17 -1.62 -0.10
CA ILE A 58 1.85 -2.22 -0.32
C ILE A 58 0.84 -1.08 -0.29
N ILE A 59 -0.05 -1.06 -1.28
CA ILE A 59 -1.12 -0.06 -1.38
C ILE A 59 -2.46 -0.79 -1.36
N LEU A 60 -3.28 -0.45 -0.37
CA LEU A 60 -4.57 -1.07 -0.09
C LEU A 60 -5.68 -0.31 -0.81
N HIS A 61 -6.59 -1.06 -1.43
CA HIS A 61 -7.64 -0.53 -2.29
C HIS A 61 -8.98 -1.20 -2.00
N TRP A 62 -10.05 -0.60 -2.51
CA TRP A 62 -11.24 -1.34 -2.91
C TRP A 62 -11.39 -1.27 -4.44
N THR A 63 -12.15 -2.18 -5.02
CA THR A 63 -12.37 -2.21 -6.48
C THR A 63 -13.33 -1.13 -6.95
N ALA A 64 -14.23 -0.63 -6.08
CA ALA A 64 -15.45 0.08 -6.45
C ALA A 64 -16.35 -0.76 -7.38
N GLY A 65 -16.16 -2.08 -7.33
CA GLY A 65 -16.82 -3.10 -8.12
C GLY A 65 -18.01 -3.73 -7.37
N ALA A 66 -18.89 -4.36 -8.16
CA ALA A 66 -19.97 -5.19 -7.65
C ALA A 66 -19.44 -6.59 -7.31
N ASP A 67 -20.19 -7.35 -6.49
CA ASP A 67 -19.80 -8.72 -6.14
C ASP A 67 -19.47 -9.58 -7.37
N GLY A 68 -18.22 -10.02 -7.45
CA GLY A 68 -17.72 -10.91 -8.49
C GLY A 68 -16.50 -10.36 -9.20
N LEU A 69 -15.46 -11.20 -9.30
CA LEU A 69 -14.19 -10.85 -9.93
C LEU A 69 -14.34 -10.71 -11.44
N ILE A 70 -14.08 -9.51 -11.94
CA ILE A 70 -14.01 -9.26 -13.39
C ILE A 70 -12.56 -9.15 -13.87
N GLU A 71 -12.34 -9.41 -15.15
CA GLU A 71 -11.01 -9.35 -15.75
C GLU A 71 -10.35 -7.98 -15.55
N LEU A 72 -11.14 -6.90 -15.62
CA LEU A 72 -10.65 -5.54 -15.41
C LEU A 72 -9.95 -5.38 -14.04
N GLU A 73 -10.57 -5.84 -12.96
CA GLU A 73 -9.99 -5.72 -11.61
C GLU A 73 -8.72 -6.57 -11.50
N ARG A 74 -8.75 -7.78 -12.06
CA ARG A 74 -7.60 -8.68 -12.09
C ARG A 74 -6.41 -8.09 -12.83
N GLN A 75 -6.62 -7.21 -13.81
CA GLN A 75 -5.52 -6.52 -14.51
C GLN A 75 -4.89 -5.38 -13.66
N HIS A 76 -5.60 -4.84 -12.68
CA HIS A 76 -5.14 -3.67 -11.91
C HIS A 76 -4.54 -4.02 -10.55
N TYR A 77 -4.96 -5.10 -9.91
CA TYR A 77 -4.48 -5.50 -8.58
C TYR A 77 -3.77 -6.85 -8.62
N HIS A 78 -2.79 -7.06 -7.74
CA HIS A 78 -2.07 -8.34 -7.67
C HIS A 78 -2.86 -9.38 -6.87
N ILE A 79 -3.57 -8.94 -5.84
CA ILE A 79 -4.43 -9.77 -5.00
C ILE A 79 -5.77 -9.05 -4.82
N ILE A 80 -6.86 -9.79 -4.94
CA ILE A 80 -8.23 -9.32 -4.73
C ILE A 80 -8.89 -10.22 -3.69
N ILE A 81 -9.57 -9.63 -2.72
CA ILE A 81 -10.25 -10.33 -1.63
C ILE A 81 -11.74 -10.22 -1.87
N ASP A 82 -12.37 -11.35 -2.17
CA ASP A 82 -13.81 -11.38 -2.43
C ASP A 82 -14.63 -11.11 -1.16
N ARG A 83 -15.94 -10.93 -1.31
CA ARG A 83 -16.84 -10.61 -0.19
C ARG A 83 -16.85 -11.64 0.93
N SER A 84 -16.47 -12.89 0.64
CA SER A 84 -16.37 -13.99 1.60
C SER A 84 -15.00 -14.08 2.29
N GLY A 85 -14.07 -13.17 1.96
CA GLY A 85 -12.72 -13.17 2.51
C GLY A 85 -11.74 -14.09 1.79
N ARG A 86 -12.10 -14.67 0.64
CA ARG A 86 -11.16 -15.51 -0.13
C ARG A 86 -10.24 -14.63 -0.97
N THR A 87 -8.96 -14.96 -0.96
CA THR A 87 -7.93 -14.29 -1.76
C THR A 87 -7.86 -14.86 -3.17
N HIS A 88 -7.79 -13.98 -4.16
CA HIS A 88 -7.68 -14.33 -5.57
C HIS A 88 -6.50 -13.62 -6.20
N ALA A 89 -5.74 -14.34 -7.02
CA ALA A 89 -4.66 -13.76 -7.77
C ALA A 89 -5.18 -12.89 -8.93
N GLY A 90 -4.59 -11.71 -9.07
CA GLY A 90 -4.68 -10.89 -10.27
C GLY A 90 -4.06 -11.57 -11.49
N ALA A 91 -4.12 -10.88 -12.62
CA ALA A 91 -3.51 -11.31 -13.87
C ALA A 91 -1.98 -11.18 -13.85
N LEU A 92 -1.44 -10.33 -12.98
CA LEU A 92 -0.01 -10.07 -12.83
C LEU A 92 0.43 -10.35 -11.40
N LYS A 93 1.56 -11.02 -11.24
CA LYS A 93 2.20 -11.25 -9.93
C LYS A 93 2.78 -9.93 -9.38
N PRO A 94 2.94 -9.79 -8.05
CA PRO A 94 3.58 -8.62 -7.44
C PRO A 94 4.88 -8.16 -8.11
N GLU A 95 5.73 -9.11 -8.53
CA GLU A 95 7.03 -8.81 -9.16
C GLU A 95 6.90 -8.11 -10.52
N ALA A 96 5.74 -8.13 -11.18
CA ALA A 96 5.51 -7.31 -12.37
C ALA A 96 5.66 -5.81 -12.08
N ASN A 97 5.38 -5.40 -10.84
CA ASN A 97 5.55 -4.02 -10.39
C ASN A 97 6.96 -3.71 -9.88
N ALA A 98 7.88 -4.68 -9.80
CA ALA A 98 9.28 -4.40 -9.47
C ALA A 98 9.94 -3.42 -10.47
N ASN A 99 9.48 -3.44 -11.73
CA ASN A 99 9.91 -2.51 -12.77
C ASN A 99 8.80 -2.29 -13.82
N CYS A 100 8.10 -1.16 -13.72
CA CYS A 100 6.98 -0.83 -14.63
C CYS A 100 7.40 -0.26 -15.99
N ARG A 101 8.70 -0.06 -16.27
CA ARG A 101 9.17 0.60 -17.53
C ARG A 101 8.76 -0.16 -18.79
N GLY A 102 8.57 -1.48 -18.70
CA GLY A 102 8.14 -2.33 -19.82
C GLY A 102 6.64 -2.28 -20.11
N GLY A 103 5.85 -1.49 -19.40
CA GLY A 103 4.41 -1.32 -19.64
C GLY A 103 3.52 -2.49 -19.21
N ARG A 104 4.08 -3.63 -18.82
CA ARG A 104 3.34 -4.80 -18.30
C ARG A 104 3.46 -4.89 -16.78
N TYR A 105 2.54 -4.26 -16.09
CA TYR A 105 2.48 -4.15 -14.62
C TYR A 105 1.03 -3.88 -14.20
N ALA A 106 0.69 -4.13 -12.94
CA ALA A 106 -0.63 -3.86 -12.39
C ALA A 106 -0.74 -2.36 -12.04
N ALA A 107 -1.62 -1.62 -12.73
CA ALA A 107 -1.66 -0.16 -12.68
C ALA A 107 -2.68 0.37 -11.66
N HIS A 108 -2.42 0.18 -10.36
CA HIS A 108 -3.35 0.53 -9.29
C HIS A 108 -3.12 1.91 -8.63
N THR A 109 -1.93 2.51 -8.74
CA THR A 109 -1.64 3.79 -8.07
C THR A 109 -0.82 4.72 -8.95
N ARG A 110 -1.38 5.91 -9.23
CA ARG A 110 -0.74 6.89 -10.11
C ARG A 110 0.64 7.26 -9.57
N ALA A 111 1.65 7.14 -10.45
CA ALA A 111 3.05 7.47 -10.19
C ALA A 111 3.73 6.70 -9.04
N LEU A 112 3.10 5.64 -8.53
CA LEU A 112 3.67 4.81 -7.47
C LEU A 112 3.58 3.30 -7.74
N ASN A 113 3.20 2.87 -8.95
CA ASN A 113 3.14 1.43 -9.28
C ASN A 113 4.50 0.72 -9.11
N THR A 114 5.60 1.35 -9.55
CA THR A 114 6.94 0.74 -9.40
C THR A 114 7.26 0.50 -7.92
N GLY A 115 7.64 -0.74 -7.60
CA GLY A 115 7.95 -1.21 -6.25
C GLY A 115 6.74 -1.44 -5.35
N SER A 116 5.51 -1.30 -5.87
CA SER A 116 4.28 -1.44 -5.07
C SER A 116 3.45 -2.66 -5.40
N ILE A 117 2.90 -3.27 -4.36
CA ILE A 117 1.92 -4.34 -4.44
C ILE A 117 0.53 -3.76 -4.15
N GLY A 118 -0.36 -3.77 -5.14
CA GLY A 118 -1.79 -3.48 -4.95
C GLY A 118 -2.56 -4.69 -4.43
N VAL A 119 -3.23 -4.52 -3.28
CA VAL A 119 -4.17 -5.49 -2.70
C VAL A 119 -5.53 -4.81 -2.59
N ALA A 120 -6.58 -5.42 -3.14
CA ALA A 120 -7.92 -4.81 -3.20
C ALA A 120 -8.99 -5.66 -2.52
N LEU A 121 -9.95 -4.97 -1.89
CA LEU A 121 -11.23 -5.54 -1.47
C LEU A 121 -12.24 -5.43 -2.61
N ASP A 122 -12.88 -6.53 -3.00
CA ASP A 122 -14.00 -6.50 -3.96
C ASP A 122 -15.26 -5.96 -3.28
N ALA A 123 -15.47 -4.64 -3.41
CA ALA A 123 -16.46 -3.90 -2.63
C ALA A 123 -16.69 -2.48 -3.20
N MET A 124 -17.65 -1.79 -2.57
CA MET A 124 -17.95 -0.36 -2.71
C MET A 124 -18.59 0.04 -4.05
N ALA A 125 -19.25 -0.89 -4.76
CA ALA A 125 -20.02 -0.53 -5.95
C ALA A 125 -21.12 0.49 -5.64
N GLY A 126 -21.03 1.64 -6.31
CA GLY A 126 -21.97 2.75 -6.17
C GLY A 126 -21.82 3.55 -4.88
N SER A 127 -20.71 3.39 -4.14
CA SER A 127 -20.46 4.16 -2.92
C SER A 127 -20.30 5.66 -3.20
N ILE A 128 -20.79 6.49 -2.29
CA ILE A 128 -20.73 7.96 -2.33
C ILE A 128 -20.00 8.43 -1.07
N GLU A 129 -19.01 9.31 -1.22
CA GLU A 129 -18.23 9.83 -0.10
C GLU A 129 -19.03 10.83 0.75
N SER A 130 -19.80 11.73 0.11
CA SER A 130 -20.60 12.75 0.81
C SER A 130 -21.84 13.16 -0.01
N PRO A 131 -23.07 13.11 0.57
CA PRO A 131 -23.40 12.46 1.83
C PRO A 131 -23.04 10.97 1.75
N PHE A 132 -22.52 10.43 2.85
CA PHE A 132 -21.95 9.09 2.83
C PHE A 132 -23.01 8.01 2.55
N ASP A 133 -22.70 7.15 1.58
CA ASP A 133 -23.41 5.91 1.28
C ASP A 133 -22.36 4.85 0.93
N PRO A 134 -22.26 3.71 1.64
CA PRO A 134 -21.29 2.67 1.32
C PRO A 134 -21.63 1.90 0.02
N GLY A 135 -22.77 2.21 -0.61
CA GLY A 135 -23.23 1.61 -1.85
C GLY A 135 -23.82 0.21 -1.64
N LYS A 136 -23.95 -0.54 -2.73
CA LYS A 136 -24.65 -1.84 -2.74
C LYS A 136 -23.83 -2.98 -2.14
N TYR A 137 -22.51 -2.83 -2.12
CA TYR A 137 -21.58 -3.87 -1.72
C TYR A 137 -20.56 -3.33 -0.70
N PRO A 138 -21.00 -2.92 0.50
CA PRO A 138 -20.10 -2.44 1.53
C PRO A 138 -19.01 -3.47 1.82
N ILE A 139 -17.83 -2.98 2.21
CA ILE A 139 -16.77 -3.82 2.78
C ILE A 139 -17.34 -4.64 3.94
N THR A 140 -16.92 -5.89 4.08
CA THR A 140 -17.33 -6.78 5.17
C THR A 140 -16.22 -6.95 6.20
N GLN A 141 -16.57 -7.36 7.44
CA GLN A 141 -15.56 -7.63 8.47
C GLN A 141 -14.63 -8.79 8.08
N VAL A 142 -15.16 -9.82 7.42
CA VAL A 142 -14.35 -10.95 6.93
C VAL A 142 -13.36 -10.51 5.84
N GLN A 143 -13.71 -9.53 5.00
CA GLN A 143 -12.78 -8.91 4.06
C GLN A 143 -11.66 -8.16 4.76
N VAL A 144 -11.97 -7.37 5.80
CA VAL A 144 -10.96 -6.63 6.57
C VAL A 144 -9.98 -7.59 7.26
N GLN A 145 -10.49 -8.67 7.85
CA GLN A 145 -9.64 -9.70 8.45
C GLN A 145 -8.73 -10.37 7.40
N ALA A 146 -9.29 -10.86 6.30
CA ALA A 146 -8.52 -11.49 5.23
C ALA A 146 -7.48 -10.52 4.62
N LEU A 147 -7.80 -9.22 4.54
CA LEU A 147 -6.86 -8.18 4.11
C LEU A 147 -5.69 -8.08 5.07
N ALA A 148 -5.96 -8.05 6.38
CA ALA A 148 -4.92 -7.95 7.39
C ALA A 148 -3.95 -9.14 7.31
N GLU A 149 -4.48 -10.37 7.25
CA GLU A 149 -3.71 -11.61 7.13
C GLU A 149 -2.89 -11.64 5.84
N THR A 150 -3.53 -11.36 4.69
CA THR A 150 -2.85 -11.33 3.38
C THR A 150 -1.70 -10.32 3.34
N VAL A 151 -1.91 -9.13 3.90
CA VAL A 151 -0.90 -8.07 3.89
C VAL A 151 0.22 -8.39 4.86
N ALA A 152 -0.05 -9.04 5.99
CA ALA A 152 0.98 -9.52 6.91
C ALA A 152 1.91 -10.53 6.22
N ASP A 153 1.35 -11.51 5.50
CA ASP A 153 2.12 -12.49 4.73
C ASP A 153 3.02 -11.84 3.68
N LEU A 154 2.51 -10.83 2.96
CA LEU A 154 3.29 -10.07 1.96
C LEU A 154 4.39 -9.24 2.61
N CYS A 155 4.10 -8.62 3.76
CA CYS A 155 5.05 -7.85 4.54
C CYS A 155 6.23 -8.73 4.98
N GLU A 156 5.96 -9.94 5.46
CA GLU A 156 7.00 -10.92 5.80
C GLU A 156 7.77 -11.35 4.54
N THR A 157 7.05 -11.82 3.51
CA THR A 157 7.63 -12.35 2.27
C THR A 157 8.59 -11.38 1.60
N TYR A 158 8.22 -10.09 1.51
CA TYR A 158 9.01 -9.07 0.82
C TYR A 158 9.74 -8.13 1.77
N GLN A 159 9.83 -8.45 3.07
CA GLN A 159 10.54 -7.65 4.08
C GLN A 159 10.12 -6.16 4.05
N ILE A 160 8.80 -5.93 3.96
CA ILE A 160 8.17 -4.62 3.95
C ILE A 160 7.70 -4.33 5.38
N PRO A 161 8.31 -3.38 6.13
CA PRO A 161 7.83 -3.00 7.44
C PRO A 161 6.37 -2.58 7.38
N VAL A 162 5.59 -2.90 8.41
CA VAL A 162 4.26 -2.34 8.57
C VAL A 162 4.43 -0.92 9.10
N SER A 163 4.24 0.08 8.24
CA SER A 163 4.38 1.50 8.61
C SER A 163 3.52 2.40 7.71
N PRO A 164 3.21 3.64 8.14
CA PRO A 164 2.54 4.62 7.28
C PRO A 164 3.28 4.93 5.97
N TYR A 165 4.57 4.60 5.84
CA TYR A 165 5.38 4.90 4.66
C TYR A 165 5.55 3.72 3.70
N SER A 166 5.09 2.53 4.09
CA SER A 166 5.30 1.28 3.35
C SER A 166 4.04 0.43 3.22
N VAL A 167 3.04 0.59 4.09
CA VAL A 167 1.72 -0.03 3.98
C VAL A 167 0.66 1.07 4.14
N LEU A 168 0.07 1.46 3.02
CA LEU A 168 -0.83 2.61 2.93
C LEU A 168 -2.14 2.21 2.27
N THR A 169 -3.23 2.84 2.64
CA THR A 169 -4.39 2.92 1.75
C THR A 169 -4.08 3.88 0.60
N HIS A 170 -4.77 3.77 -0.54
CA HIS A 170 -4.62 4.75 -1.65
C HIS A 170 -4.94 6.18 -1.18
N ALA A 171 -5.88 6.36 -0.26
CA ALA A 171 -6.25 7.65 0.31
C ALA A 171 -5.10 8.30 1.10
N GLU A 172 -4.23 7.50 1.72
CA GLU A 172 -3.06 7.99 2.44
C GLU A 172 -1.91 8.43 1.53
N VAL A 173 -1.90 8.02 0.26
CA VAL A 173 -0.77 8.27 -0.64
C VAL A 173 -0.46 9.76 -0.81
N GLN A 174 -1.49 10.58 -1.03
CA GLN A 174 -1.29 12.01 -1.22
C GLN A 174 -0.83 12.73 0.06
N PRO A 175 -1.52 12.58 1.21
CA PRO A 175 -1.10 13.24 2.46
C PRO A 175 0.22 12.70 3.01
N THR A 176 0.58 11.43 2.76
CA THR A 176 1.77 10.79 3.36
C THR A 176 3.00 10.85 2.46
N LEU A 177 2.86 10.60 1.15
CA LEU A 177 3.98 10.51 0.21
C LEU A 177 4.08 11.72 -0.74
N GLY A 178 3.14 12.67 -0.63
CA GLY A 178 3.10 13.88 -1.46
C GLY A 178 2.78 13.64 -2.93
N VAL A 179 2.28 12.44 -3.30
CA VAL A 179 1.96 12.09 -4.69
C VAL A 179 0.49 12.31 -4.97
N LYS A 180 0.15 13.28 -5.83
CA LYS A 180 -1.24 13.66 -6.12
C LYS A 180 -2.07 12.52 -6.74
N GLN A 181 -3.15 12.10 -6.05
CA GLN A 181 -4.01 10.97 -6.45
C GLN A 181 -5.39 11.33 -7.01
N ARG A 182 -5.72 12.62 -7.16
CA ARG A 182 -7.04 13.09 -7.66
C ARG A 182 -8.21 12.75 -6.70
N SER A 183 -8.04 13.08 -5.42
CA SER A 183 -9.10 12.94 -4.39
C SER A 183 -9.65 11.52 -4.26
N LYS A 184 -8.72 10.57 -4.17
CA LYS A 184 -9.02 9.16 -3.91
C LYS A 184 -9.26 8.97 -2.41
N TRP A 185 -10.36 8.29 -2.07
CA TRP A 185 -10.79 8.02 -0.69
C TRP A 185 -10.75 6.51 -0.37
N ASP A 186 -10.16 5.68 -1.24
CA ASP A 186 -9.95 4.25 -0.98
C ASP A 186 -8.70 4.04 -0.11
N ILE A 187 -8.75 3.65 1.15
CA ILE A 187 -9.86 3.23 1.99
C ILE A 187 -9.90 4.19 3.18
N VAL A 188 -10.96 4.99 3.29
CA VAL A 188 -11.22 5.85 4.46
C VAL A 188 -12.46 5.42 5.23
N TRP A 189 -13.03 4.24 4.93
CA TRP A 189 -14.19 3.71 5.64
C TRP A 189 -14.07 2.20 5.84
N LEU A 190 -14.44 1.73 7.03
CA LEU A 190 -14.47 0.33 7.45
C LEU A 190 -15.86 -0.01 8.01
N PRO A 191 -16.24 -1.30 8.09
CA PRO A 191 -17.63 -1.71 8.37
C PRO A 191 -18.17 -1.33 9.75
N ASP A 192 -17.30 -0.96 10.69
CA ASP A 192 -17.63 -0.49 12.04
C ASP A 192 -17.78 1.05 12.13
N MET A 193 -17.55 1.76 11.02
CA MET A 193 -17.59 3.22 10.98
C MET A 193 -18.94 3.73 10.49
N THR A 194 -19.44 4.82 11.09
CA THR A 194 -20.71 5.45 10.68
C THR A 194 -20.55 6.38 9.48
N ALA A 195 -19.33 6.86 9.20
CA ALA A 195 -18.98 7.75 8.09
C ALA A 195 -17.47 7.61 7.77
N PRO A 196 -17.01 8.07 6.60
CA PRO A 196 -15.60 8.20 6.25
C PRO A 196 -14.81 8.92 7.34
N GLY A 197 -13.62 8.39 7.66
CA GLY A 197 -12.68 8.99 8.60
C GLY A 197 -11.53 9.69 7.89
N GLU A 198 -10.59 10.22 8.67
CA GLU A 198 -9.34 10.75 8.11
C GLU A 198 -8.49 9.60 7.54
N PRO A 199 -7.85 9.78 6.36
CA PRO A 199 -7.11 8.71 5.69
C PRO A 199 -6.05 8.04 6.56
N VAL A 200 -5.28 8.82 7.30
CA VAL A 200 -4.18 8.31 8.14
C VAL A 200 -4.73 7.49 9.31
N ASP A 201 -5.80 7.96 9.96
CA ASP A 201 -6.42 7.25 11.08
C ASP A 201 -6.98 5.88 10.65
N VAL A 202 -7.61 5.82 9.47
CA VAL A 202 -8.14 4.56 8.92
C VAL A 202 -6.99 3.63 8.49
N GLY A 203 -5.93 4.18 7.92
CA GLY A 203 -4.70 3.45 7.64
C GLY A 203 -4.06 2.87 8.91
N ASP A 204 -4.02 3.63 10.00
CA ASP A 204 -3.47 3.18 11.29
C ASP A 204 -4.28 2.04 11.89
N LYS A 205 -5.61 2.08 11.80
CA LYS A 205 -6.47 0.95 12.18
C LYS A 205 -6.11 -0.31 11.38
N LEU A 206 -6.00 -0.20 10.06
CA LEU A 206 -5.63 -1.34 9.20
C LEU A 206 -4.23 -1.86 9.53
N ARG A 207 -3.25 -0.99 9.71
CA ARG A 207 -1.88 -1.37 10.11
C ARG A 207 -1.84 -2.06 11.46
N SER A 208 -2.67 -1.65 12.43
CA SER A 208 -2.79 -2.32 13.72
C SER A 208 -3.33 -3.74 13.58
N LEU A 209 -4.31 -3.97 12.70
CA LEU A 209 -4.82 -5.31 12.40
C LEU A 209 -3.77 -6.17 11.71
N ILE A 210 -3.07 -5.63 10.70
CA ILE A 210 -1.98 -6.31 9.97
C ILE A 210 -0.87 -6.72 10.94
N ALA A 211 -0.44 -5.82 11.82
CA ALA A 211 0.59 -6.10 12.82
C ALA A 211 0.16 -7.19 13.82
N THR A 212 -1.14 -7.28 14.12
CA THR A 212 -1.69 -8.33 15.00
C THR A 212 -1.80 -9.68 14.29
N ALA A 213 -2.11 -9.68 12.98
CA ALA A 213 -2.22 -10.90 12.19
C ALA A 213 -0.86 -11.57 11.88
N GLY A 214 0.22 -10.80 11.88
CA GLY A 214 1.59 -11.30 11.69
C GLY A 214 2.29 -11.80 12.96
N LEU A 215 1.60 -11.84 14.10
CA LEU A 215 2.06 -12.45 15.36
C LEU A 215 1.51 -13.86 15.52
#